data_AF-A0A2C9WBW0-F1
#
_entry.id   AF-A0A2C9WBW0-F1
#
_cell.length_a   1.000
_cell.length_b   1.000
_cell.length_c   1.000
_cell.angle_alpha   90.00
_cell.angle_beta   90.00
_cell.angle_gamma   90.00
#
_symmetry.space_group_name_H-M   'P 1'
#
loop_
_entity.id
_entity.type
_entity.pdbx_description
1 polymer ?
#
loop_
_entity_poly.entity_id
_entity_poly.type
_entity_poly.pdbx_seq_one_letter_code
_entity_poly.pdbx_strand_id
1 'polypeptide(L)'
;MESNGQQEKTKTVSKDQVIAKLKDDGDFDNLRLKIIRKVKDNEELRNSIISIVRQSAALNRPGAENMKPRQLLDAIYDEVG
;
A
#
# COMPACT_ATOMS: atom_id res chain seq x y z
N MET A 1 47.83 -25.30 -26.37
CA MET A 1 47.78 -24.13 -25.45
C MET A 1 46.32 -23.84 -25.21
N GLU A 2 45.95 -23.85 -23.93
CA GLU A 2 44.61 -24.16 -23.44
C GLU A 2 43.58 -23.07 -23.75
N SER A 3 42.38 -23.55 -24.05
CA SER A 3 41.15 -22.82 -24.28
C SER A 3 40.74 -22.07 -23.02
N ASN A 4 40.85 -20.74 -23.00
CA ASN A 4 40.33 -19.94 -21.91
C ASN A 4 38.86 -19.58 -22.20
N GLY A 5 37.99 -20.57 -22.04
CA GLY A 5 36.56 -20.36 -21.95
C GLY A 5 36.28 -19.61 -20.67
N GLN A 6 36.01 -18.30 -20.76
CA GLN A 6 35.43 -17.54 -19.67
C GLN A 6 34.10 -18.20 -19.30
N GLN A 7 34.13 -19.01 -18.24
CA GLN A 7 32.94 -19.44 -17.54
C GLN A 7 32.22 -18.18 -17.09
N GLU A 8 31.13 -17.84 -17.77
CA GLU A 8 30.07 -17.03 -17.17
C GLU A 8 29.58 -17.79 -15.94
N LYS A 9 30.23 -17.53 -14.80
CA LYS A 9 29.66 -17.86 -13.49
C LYS A 9 28.32 -17.17 -13.47
N THR A 10 27.25 -17.95 -13.54
CA THR A 10 25.90 -17.52 -13.20
C THR A 10 25.94 -17.07 -11.74
N LYS A 11 26.33 -15.81 -11.52
CA LYS A 11 26.30 -15.16 -10.22
C LYS A 11 24.85 -15.22 -9.78
N THR A 12 24.58 -16.11 -8.84
CA THR A 12 23.26 -16.23 -8.22
C THR A 12 22.99 -14.88 -7.55
N VAL A 13 22.06 -14.11 -8.12
CA VAL A 13 21.75 -12.78 -7.61
C VAL A 13 21.11 -12.95 -6.24
N SER A 14 21.70 -12.33 -5.22
CA SER A 14 21.15 -12.35 -3.86
C SER A 14 19.96 -11.40 -3.75
N LYS A 15 19.03 -11.69 -2.82
CA LYS A 15 17.85 -10.83 -2.58
C LYS A 15 18.26 -9.40 -2.22
N ASP A 16 19.30 -9.24 -1.41
CA ASP A 16 19.79 -7.94 -0.96
C ASP A 16 20.37 -7.11 -2.12
N GLN A 17 21.05 -7.75 -3.07
CA GLN A 17 21.53 -7.07 -4.28
C GLN A 17 20.38 -6.53 -5.13
N VAL A 18 19.26 -7.27 -5.23
CA VAL A 18 18.07 -6.79 -5.94
C VAL A 18 17.44 -5.60 -5.20
N ILE A 19 17.32 -5.67 -3.87
CA ILE A 19 16.74 -4.60 -3.07
C ILE A 19 17.57 -3.32 -3.13
N ALA A 20 18.91 -3.43 -3.05
CA ALA A 20 19.80 -2.28 -3.17
C ALA A 20 19.64 -1.61 -4.54
N LYS A 21 19.67 -2.41 -5.61
CA LYS A 21 19.49 -1.90 -6.97
C LYS A 21 18.12 -1.23 -7.19
N LEU A 22 17.04 -1.80 -6.66
CA LEU A 22 15.70 -1.18 -6.69
C LEU A 22 15.64 0.19 -6.01
N LYS A 23 16.46 0.42 -4.97
CA LYS A 23 16.56 1.72 -4.30
C LYS A 23 17.36 2.71 -5.14
N ASP A 24 18.50 2.28 -5.66
CA ASP A 24 19.42 3.12 -6.43
C ASP A 24 18.82 3.58 -7.76
N ASP A 25 18.07 2.70 -8.44
CA ASP A 25 17.40 2.99 -9.72
C ASP A 25 16.13 3.86 -9.55
N GLY A 26 15.72 4.19 -8.32
CA GLY A 26 14.48 4.93 -8.03
C GLY A 26 13.19 4.13 -8.25
N ASP A 27 13.31 2.84 -8.55
CA ASP A 27 12.18 1.94 -8.84
C ASP A 27 11.30 1.65 -7.63
N PHE A 28 11.80 1.93 -6.43
CA PHE A 28 11.03 1.81 -5.19
C PHE A 28 9.77 2.69 -5.21
N ASP A 29 9.87 3.92 -5.73
CA ASP A 29 8.73 4.82 -5.84
C ASP A 29 7.75 4.37 -6.93
N ASN A 30 8.27 3.86 -8.05
CA ASN A 30 7.44 3.25 -9.10
C ASN A 30 6.66 2.04 -8.55
N LEU A 31 7.31 1.20 -7.75
CA LEU A 31 6.68 0.04 -7.12
C LEU A 31 5.61 0.49 -6.10
N ARG A 32 5.93 1.49 -5.28
CA ARG A 32 4.98 2.09 -4.32
C ARG A 32 3.75 2.65 -5.03
N LEU A 33 3.93 3.40 -6.12
CA LEU A 33 2.82 3.93 -6.92
C LEU A 33 1.95 2.82 -7.51
N LYS A 34 2.57 1.75 -8.03
CA LYS A 34 1.83 0.57 -8.54
C LYS A 34 1.01 -0.11 -7.43
N ILE A 35 1.58 -0.25 -6.23
CA ILE A 35 0.86 -0.80 -5.07
C ILE A 35 -0.33 0.10 -4.70
N ILE A 36 -0.13 1.41 -4.59
CA ILE A 36 -1.21 2.36 -4.30
C ILE A 36 -2.34 2.26 -5.34
N ARG A 37 -2.01 2.16 -6.63
CA ARG A 37 -3.02 1.96 -7.69
C ARG A 37 -3.80 0.67 -7.49
N LYS A 38 -3.11 -0.47 -7.27
CA LYS A 38 -3.77 -1.75 -6.99
C LYS A 38 -4.69 -1.69 -5.76
N VAL A 39 -4.29 -0.98 -4.70
CA VAL A 39 -5.10 -0.78 -3.50
C VAL A 39 -6.34 0.07 -3.81
N LYS A 40 -6.19 1.13 -4.63
CA LYS A 40 -7.32 1.97 -5.07
C LYS A 40 -8.31 1.25 -5.97
N ASP A 41 -7.81 0.37 -6.84
CA ASP A 41 -8.62 -0.40 -7.78
C ASP A 41 -9.25 -1.65 -7.14
N ASN A 42 -8.89 -1.97 -5.89
CA ASN A 42 -9.47 -3.09 -5.16
C ASN A 42 -10.87 -2.73 -4.64
N GLU A 43 -11.89 -3.13 -5.40
CA GLU A 43 -13.30 -2.89 -5.05
C GLU A 43 -13.73 -3.59 -3.76
N GLU A 44 -13.21 -4.78 -3.48
CA GLU A 44 -13.52 -5.52 -2.24
C GLU A 44 -13.03 -4.74 -1.01
N LEU A 45 -11.80 -4.25 -1.05
CA LEU A 45 -11.24 -3.40 0.00
C LEU A 45 -12.04 -2.11 0.14
N ARG A 46 -12.41 -1.48 -0.98
CA ARG A 46 -13.25 -0.27 -0.96
C ARG A 46 -14.60 -0.53 -0.30
N ASN A 47 -15.27 -1.63 -0.64
CA ASN A 47 -16.56 -2.01 -0.06
C ASN A 47 -16.44 -2.34 1.42
N SER A 48 -15.36 -3.00 1.83
CA SER A 48 -15.05 -3.26 3.24
C SER A 48 -14.90 -1.94 4.02
N ILE A 49 -14.12 -0.99 3.51
CA ILE A 49 -13.97 0.35 4.14
C ILE A 49 -15.32 1.05 4.28
N ILE A 50 -16.16 1.04 3.23
CA ILE A 50 -17.51 1.61 3.29
C ILE A 50 -18.35 0.94 4.37
N SER A 51 -18.28 -0.39 4.49
CA SER A 51 -19.00 -1.15 5.50
C SER A 51 -18.57 -0.77 6.91
N ILE A 52 -17.27 -0.62 7.15
CA ILE A 52 -16.73 -0.20 8.44
C ILE A 52 -17.19 1.22 8.79
N VAL A 53 -17.10 2.17 7.85
CA VAL A 53 -17.56 3.56 8.06
C VAL A 53 -19.06 3.60 8.37
N ARG A 54 -19.87 2.76 7.71
CA ARG A 54 -21.32 2.66 7.99
C ARG A 54 -21.61 2.11 9.39
N GLN A 55 -20.74 1.25 9.91
CA GLN A 55 -20.89 0.64 11.23
C GLN A 55 -20.26 1.47 12.36
N SER A 56 -19.54 2.55 12.03
CA SER A 56 -18.87 3.43 12.99
C SER A 56 -19.81 3.92 14.08
N ALA A 57 -19.33 3.88 15.33
CA ALA A 57 -20.06 4.42 16.47
C ALA A 57 -20.22 5.94 16.37
N ALA A 58 -19.21 6.64 15.83
CA ALA A 58 -19.27 8.08 15.60
C ALA A 58 -20.39 8.49 14.64
N LEU A 59 -20.67 7.65 13.62
CA LEU A 59 -21.75 7.89 12.66
C LEU A 59 -23.13 7.46 13.18
N ASN A 60 -23.20 6.39 13.99
CA ASN A 60 -24.46 5.80 14.46
C ASN A 60 -24.95 6.33 15.82
N ARG A 61 -24.25 7.28 16.44
CA ARG A 61 -24.68 7.87 17.72
C ARG A 61 -25.88 8.81 17.54
N PRO A 62 -26.77 8.92 18.54
CA PRO A 62 -27.84 9.93 18.52
C PRO A 62 -27.30 11.35 18.34
N GLY A 63 -27.90 12.12 17.45
CA GLY A 63 -27.51 13.50 17.18
C GLY A 63 -26.37 13.65 16.17
N ALA A 64 -25.84 12.56 15.61
CA ALA A 64 -24.83 12.60 14.55
C ALA A 64 -25.32 13.39 13.31
N GLU A 65 -26.62 13.32 13.01
CA GLU A 65 -27.28 14.06 11.93
C GLU A 65 -27.19 15.59 12.07
N ASN A 66 -26.96 16.09 13.29
CA ASN A 66 -26.80 17.52 13.57
C ASN A 66 -25.33 17.97 13.58
N MET A 67 -24.38 17.04 13.40
CA MET A 67 -22.95 17.34 13.41
C MET A 67 -22.43 17.72 12.04
N LYS A 68 -21.33 18.48 12.02
CA LYS A 68 -20.65 18.81 10.76
C LYS A 68 -19.99 17.55 10.20
N PRO A 69 -20.04 17.32 8.87
CA PRO A 69 -19.39 16.17 8.24
C PRO A 69 -17.91 16.02 8.61
N ARG A 70 -17.16 17.13 8.74
CA ARG A 70 -15.76 17.10 9.15
C ARG A 70 -15.57 16.56 10.58
N GLN A 71 -16.45 16.90 11.53
CA GLN A 71 -16.35 16.37 12.89
C GLN A 71 -16.65 14.87 12.95
N LEU A 72 -17.59 14.39 12.12
CA LEU A 72 -17.85 12.96 12.00
C LEU A 72 -16.68 12.24 11.34
N LEU A 73 -16.09 12.83 10.29
CA LEU A 73 -14.90 12.29 9.64
C LEU A 73 -13.71 12.20 10.60
N ASP A 74 -13.42 13.27 11.35
CA ASP A 74 -12.32 13.28 12.32
C ASP A 74 -12.54 12.19 13.39
N ALA A 75 -13.76 12.08 13.91
CA ALA A 75 -14.11 11.03 14.88
C ALA A 75 -14.03 9.61 14.29
N ILE A 76 -14.41 9.43 13.03
CA ILE A 76 -14.23 8.15 12.31
C ILE A 76 -12.74 7.87 12.16
N TYR A 77 -11.91 8.85 11.77
CA TYR A 77 -10.46 8.65 11.66
C TYR A 77 -9.83 8.24 12.99
N ASP A 78 -10.26 8.81 14.12
CA ASP A 78 -9.81 8.39 15.45
C ASP A 78 -10.28 6.97 15.84
N GLU A 79 -11.40 6.51 15.28
CA GLU A 79 -11.98 5.18 15.55
C GLU A 79 -11.31 4.06 14.73
N VAL A 80 -11.02 4.32 13.45
CA VAL A 80 -10.53 3.29 12.50
C VAL A 80 -9.09 3.46 12.00
N GLY A 81 -8.52 4.67 12.10
CA GLY A 81 -7.17 4.99 11.59
C GLY A 81 -6.06 4.62 12.54
#